data_AF-A0A521Z780-F1
#
_entry.id   AF-A0A521Z780-F1
#
_cell.length_a   1.000
_cell.length_b   1.000
_cell.length_c   1.000
_cell.angle_alpha   90.00
_cell.angle_beta   90.00
_cell.angle_gamma   90.00
#
_symmetry.space_group_name_H-M   'P 1'
#
loop_
_entity.id
_entity.type
_entity.pdbx_description
1 polymer ?
#
loop_
_entity_poly.entity_id
_entity_poly.type
_entity_poly.pdbx_seq_one_letter_code
_entity_poly.pdbx_strand_id
1 'polypeptide(L)'
;MIDSRKLIEIANRYKLSEGGVEFWTPYWRDEVPSHQGEHPVRGLYNGKGSPDEIQEALEQHIGQAKGHLKTGNDYRQFMASIRLGVDCSGFIFHVFDEYLQDQGLNLADYLYKDRTALLKDFFNPAYTHPPHITEDLLQSQPEHVSLAKIQEFWGNQPVRLAGVRILTSLAANEVVPTVNKIRPGDQIVMDGRNVNIPHHILVVEVTGDKLMYVHSGRLDVRAEGEVGGVEYGVITITNPNKPINHQDWHNQQLFNEHVMDDDCQRRLKVFNEL
;
A
#
# COMPACT_ATOMS: atom_id res chain seq x y z
N MET A 1 6.74 -20.40 7.97
CA MET A 1 5.59 -20.40 7.01
C MET A 1 4.64 -19.28 7.39
N ILE A 2 4.24 -18.44 6.44
CA ILE A 2 3.35 -17.30 6.69
C ILE A 2 1.94 -17.77 7.09
N ASP A 3 1.41 -17.24 8.19
CA ASP A 3 0.03 -17.49 8.62
C ASP A 3 -0.94 -16.58 7.86
N SER A 4 -1.65 -17.16 6.88
CA SER A 4 -2.66 -16.44 6.09
C SER A 4 -3.77 -15.85 6.94
N ARG A 5 -4.16 -16.51 8.05
CA ARG A 5 -5.25 -16.03 8.90
C ARG A 5 -4.88 -14.71 9.55
N LYS A 6 -3.61 -14.56 9.96
CA LYS A 6 -3.13 -13.31 10.56
C LYS A 6 -3.07 -12.17 9.54
N LEU A 7 -2.62 -12.42 8.30
CA LEU A 7 -2.68 -11.40 7.24
C LEU A 7 -4.12 -10.92 6.98
N ILE A 8 -5.08 -11.84 6.93
CA ILE A 8 -6.51 -11.53 6.75
C ILE A 8 -7.06 -10.76 7.96
N GLU A 9 -6.71 -11.16 9.19
CA GLU A 9 -7.09 -10.46 10.42
C GLU A 9 -6.64 -9.00 10.39
N ILE A 10 -5.36 -8.75 10.07
CA ILE A 10 -4.79 -7.40 10.00
C ILE A 10 -5.46 -6.60 8.88
N ALA A 11 -5.60 -7.17 7.68
CA ALA A 11 -6.28 -6.51 6.58
C ALA A 11 -7.74 -6.14 6.94
N ASN A 12 -8.44 -7.01 7.67
CA ASN A 12 -9.82 -6.77 8.11
C ASN A 12 -9.96 -5.63 9.13
N ARG A 13 -8.88 -5.19 9.79
CA ARG A 13 -8.92 -3.99 10.65
C ARG A 13 -9.26 -2.72 9.87
N TYR A 14 -9.00 -2.69 8.56
CA TYR A 14 -9.45 -1.60 7.67
C TYR A 14 -10.95 -1.64 7.32
N LYS A 15 -11.68 -2.65 7.81
CA LYS A 15 -13.14 -2.67 7.80
C LYS A 15 -13.63 -1.96 9.07
N LEU A 16 -13.94 -0.68 8.92
CA LEU A 16 -14.37 0.17 10.02
C LEU A 16 -15.83 -0.10 10.38
N SER A 17 -16.22 0.29 11.60
CA SER A 17 -17.58 0.18 12.09
C SER A 17 -17.98 1.45 12.84
N GLU A 18 -19.05 2.10 12.39
CA GLU A 18 -19.58 3.29 13.05
C GLU A 18 -21.12 3.30 12.99
N GLY A 19 -21.77 3.60 14.11
CA GLY A 19 -23.24 3.55 14.21
C GLY A 19 -23.87 2.19 13.88
N GLY A 20 -23.13 1.09 14.02
CA GLY A 20 -23.57 -0.27 13.64
C GLY A 20 -23.48 -0.56 12.13
N VAL A 21 -22.87 0.33 11.35
CA VAL A 21 -22.64 0.15 9.92
C VAL A 21 -21.17 -0.20 9.71
N GLU A 22 -20.92 -1.34 9.08
CA GLU A 22 -19.57 -1.75 8.67
C GLU A 22 -19.27 -1.31 7.24
N PHE A 23 -18.05 -0.85 6.99
CA PHE A 23 -17.60 -0.46 5.65
C PHE A 23 -16.09 -0.52 5.51
N TRP A 24 -15.61 -0.75 4.28
CA TRP A 24 -14.19 -0.69 3.98
C TRP A 24 -13.69 0.74 3.90
N THR A 25 -12.51 0.98 4.50
CA THR A 25 -11.77 2.23 4.39
C THR A 25 -11.64 2.65 2.92
N PRO A 26 -11.99 3.91 2.57
CA PRO A 26 -11.90 4.35 1.18
C PRO A 26 -10.45 4.60 0.76
N TYR A 27 -10.24 4.60 -0.54
CA TYR A 27 -8.94 4.89 -1.15
C TYR A 27 -8.71 6.40 -1.13
N TRP A 28 -7.56 6.82 -0.61
CA TRP A 28 -7.13 8.20 -0.67
C TRP A 28 -5.67 8.28 -1.09
N ARG A 29 -5.34 9.15 -2.06
CA ARG A 29 -3.96 9.42 -2.48
C ARG A 29 -3.76 10.93 -2.59
N ASP A 30 -2.66 11.41 -2.02
CA ASP A 30 -2.29 12.82 -1.96
C ASP A 30 -1.97 13.51 -3.28
N GLU A 31 -1.85 12.75 -4.38
CA GLU A 31 -1.59 13.33 -5.70
C GLU A 31 -2.91 13.61 -6.43
N VAL A 32 -3.68 14.57 -5.92
CA VAL A 32 -4.57 15.34 -6.79
C VAL A 32 -3.70 16.50 -7.30
N PRO A 33 -3.31 16.53 -8.59
CA PRO A 33 -2.61 17.67 -9.15
C PRO A 33 -3.47 18.90 -8.88
N SER A 34 -2.95 19.88 -8.14
CA SER A 34 -3.60 21.17 -8.10
C SER A 34 -3.61 21.69 -9.53
N HIS A 35 -4.76 22.16 -10.02
CA HIS A 35 -4.86 22.62 -11.40
C HIS A 35 -4.04 23.90 -11.70
N GLN A 36 -3.24 24.41 -10.75
CA GLN A 36 -2.62 25.74 -10.84
C GLN A 36 -1.22 25.87 -10.20
N GLY A 37 -0.48 24.76 -10.02
CA GLY A 37 0.88 24.84 -9.45
C GLY A 37 0.92 25.14 -7.95
N GLU A 38 -0.23 25.09 -7.28
CA GLU A 38 -0.32 25.12 -5.82
C GLU A 38 0.19 23.80 -5.23
N HIS A 39 0.70 23.82 -4.00
CA HIS A 39 1.13 22.60 -3.33
C HIS A 39 -0.02 21.57 -3.29
N PRO A 40 0.26 20.28 -3.56
CA PRO A 40 -0.78 19.25 -3.51
C PRO A 40 -1.44 19.28 -2.13
N VAL A 41 -2.77 19.31 -2.12
CA VAL A 41 -3.50 19.36 -0.86
C VAL A 41 -3.43 17.99 -0.22
N ARG A 42 -2.66 17.89 0.87
CA ARG A 42 -2.44 16.65 1.60
C ARG A 42 -3.71 16.25 2.35
N GLY A 43 -4.09 14.99 2.25
CA GLY A 43 -5.12 14.40 3.10
C GLY A 43 -4.59 14.06 4.48
N LEU A 44 -5.48 13.55 5.33
CA LEU A 44 -5.08 13.05 6.64
C LEU A 44 -4.10 11.88 6.47
N TYR A 45 -3.01 11.93 7.23
CA TYR A 45 -1.92 10.94 7.20
C TYR A 45 -1.31 10.70 5.80
N ASN A 46 -1.55 11.58 4.83
CA ASN A 46 -1.11 11.41 3.44
C ASN A 46 -1.56 10.09 2.78
N GLY A 47 -2.72 9.54 3.19
CA GLY A 47 -3.17 8.21 2.73
C GLY A 47 -2.35 7.05 3.33
N LYS A 48 -1.60 7.29 4.41
CA LYS A 48 -0.75 6.31 5.10
C LYS A 48 -1.22 5.98 6.51
N GLY A 49 -2.48 6.30 6.85
CA GLY A 49 -3.03 6.04 8.18
C GLY A 49 -3.12 4.54 8.48
N SER A 50 -2.77 4.16 9.70
CA SER A 50 -3.10 2.86 10.27
C SER A 50 -4.63 2.73 10.50
N PRO A 51 -5.17 1.52 10.71
CA PRO A 51 -6.58 1.34 11.03
C PRO A 51 -7.06 2.22 12.20
N ASP A 52 -6.28 2.27 13.28
CA ASP A 52 -6.64 2.97 14.51
C ASP A 52 -6.61 4.50 14.30
N GLU A 53 -5.59 5.02 13.62
CA GLU A 53 -5.51 6.45 13.25
C GLU A 53 -6.69 6.86 12.36
N ILE A 54 -7.08 6.01 11.42
CA ILE A 54 -8.20 6.29 10.52
C ILE A 54 -9.53 6.27 11.28
N GLN A 55 -9.73 5.30 12.16
CA GLN A 55 -10.94 5.22 12.99
C GLN A 55 -11.03 6.44 13.92
N GLU A 56 -9.95 6.79 14.63
CA GLU A 56 -9.91 7.96 15.51
C GLU A 56 -10.20 9.25 14.74
N ALA A 57 -9.58 9.42 13.57
CA ALA A 57 -9.83 10.59 12.73
C ALA A 57 -11.29 10.67 12.25
N LEU A 58 -11.91 9.54 11.90
CA LEU A 58 -13.34 9.50 11.55
C LEU A 58 -14.19 9.97 12.74
N GLU A 59 -13.96 9.42 13.93
CA GLU A 59 -14.70 9.76 15.15
C GLU A 59 -14.59 11.26 15.50
N GLN A 60 -13.41 11.84 15.32
CA GLN A 60 -13.18 13.27 15.57
C GLN A 60 -13.94 14.18 14.59
N HIS A 61 -14.16 13.74 13.34
CA HIS A 61 -14.74 14.58 12.29
C HIS A 61 -16.23 14.33 12.06
N ILE A 62 -16.76 13.17 12.43
CA ILE A 62 -18.12 12.74 12.05
C ILE A 62 -19.23 13.63 12.65
N GLY A 63 -18.99 14.23 13.83
CA GLY A 63 -19.82 15.25 14.47
C GLY A 63 -21.32 15.27 14.09
N GLN A 64 -21.75 16.36 13.45
CA GLN A 64 -23.14 16.55 13.00
C GLN A 64 -23.53 15.68 11.80
N ALA A 65 -22.55 15.21 11.01
CA ALA A 65 -22.82 14.36 9.85
C ALA A 65 -23.35 12.98 10.26
N LYS A 66 -23.02 12.49 11.47
CA LYS A 66 -23.42 11.16 11.98
C LYS A 66 -24.91 10.85 11.84
N GLY A 67 -25.77 11.85 11.99
CA GLY A 67 -27.23 11.68 11.82
C GLY A 67 -27.65 11.33 10.39
N HIS A 68 -26.83 11.64 9.39
CA HIS A 68 -27.11 11.50 7.97
C HIS A 68 -26.40 10.30 7.31
N LEU A 69 -25.39 9.71 7.95
CA LEU A 69 -24.66 8.56 7.42
C LEU A 69 -25.39 7.26 7.79
N LYS A 70 -26.08 6.64 6.81
CA LYS A 70 -26.92 5.45 7.02
C LYS A 70 -26.35 4.19 6.40
N THR A 71 -25.54 4.34 5.36
CA THR A 71 -24.94 3.25 4.60
C THR A 71 -23.43 3.32 4.64
N GLY A 72 -22.76 2.19 4.42
CA GLY A 72 -21.30 2.17 4.31
C GLY A 72 -20.77 3.09 3.21
N ASN A 73 -21.54 3.31 2.14
CA ASN A 73 -21.17 4.25 1.10
C ASN A 73 -21.24 5.71 1.57
N ASP A 74 -22.23 6.06 2.40
CA ASP A 74 -22.33 7.42 2.98
C ASP A 74 -21.08 7.73 3.81
N TYR A 75 -20.65 6.77 4.64
CA TYR A 75 -19.40 6.89 5.41
C TYR A 75 -18.17 7.05 4.52
N ARG A 76 -18.05 6.23 3.46
CA ARG A 76 -16.92 6.31 2.53
C ARG A 76 -16.90 7.63 1.78
N GLN A 77 -18.04 8.14 1.34
CA GLN A 77 -18.16 9.46 0.70
C GLN A 77 -17.81 10.59 1.67
N PHE A 78 -18.29 10.51 2.91
CA PHE A 78 -17.93 11.46 3.96
C PHE A 78 -16.42 11.46 4.22
N MET A 79 -15.81 10.30 4.44
CA MET A 79 -14.36 10.15 4.63
C MET A 79 -13.57 10.70 3.45
N ALA A 80 -14.00 10.43 2.22
CA ALA A 80 -13.38 11.01 1.02
C ALA A 80 -13.48 12.54 0.99
N SER A 81 -14.61 13.11 1.43
CA SER A 81 -14.80 14.57 1.49
C SER A 81 -13.87 15.25 2.49
N ILE A 82 -13.49 14.57 3.56
CA ILE A 82 -12.50 15.02 4.54
C ILE A 82 -11.08 14.51 4.25
N ARG A 83 -10.87 13.88 3.08
CA ARG A 83 -9.57 13.36 2.63
C ARG A 83 -8.95 12.33 3.57
N LEU A 84 -9.81 11.48 4.14
CA LEU A 84 -9.45 10.37 5.00
C LEU A 84 -9.56 9.05 4.24
N GLY A 85 -8.50 8.25 4.29
CA GLY A 85 -8.46 6.96 3.62
C GLY A 85 -7.05 6.37 3.63
N VAL A 86 -6.85 5.32 2.85
CA VAL A 86 -5.55 4.64 2.72
C VAL A 86 -5.22 4.36 1.27
N ASP A 87 -3.97 4.62 0.86
CA ASP A 87 -3.48 4.26 -0.47
C ASP A 87 -2.99 2.79 -0.49
N CYS A 88 -2.65 2.29 -1.69
CA CYS A 88 -2.22 0.90 -1.86
C CYS A 88 -0.96 0.56 -1.07
N SER A 89 0.01 1.47 -0.94
CA SER A 89 1.29 1.17 -0.30
C SER A 89 1.28 1.40 1.21
N GLY A 90 0.50 2.36 1.71
CA GLY A 90 0.25 2.56 3.13
C GLY A 90 -0.49 1.36 3.71
N PHE A 91 -1.53 0.88 3.01
CA PHE A 91 -2.26 -0.32 3.40
C PHE A 91 -1.33 -1.54 3.50
N ILE A 92 -0.54 -1.82 2.45
CA ILE A 92 0.33 -3.00 2.44
C ILE A 92 1.47 -2.88 3.47
N PHE A 93 2.01 -1.67 3.66
CA PHE A 93 3.01 -1.43 4.71
C PHE A 93 2.48 -1.83 6.07
N HIS A 94 1.30 -1.34 6.47
CA HIS A 94 0.72 -1.65 7.78
C HIS A 94 0.42 -3.14 7.94
N VAL A 95 -0.10 -3.81 6.89
CA VAL A 95 -0.34 -5.26 6.94
C VAL A 95 0.95 -6.04 7.18
N PHE A 96 2.02 -5.71 6.47
CA PHE A 96 3.31 -6.40 6.64
C PHE A 96 4.03 -6.03 7.93
N ASP A 97 4.01 -4.77 8.33
CA ASP A 97 4.70 -4.30 9.51
C ASP A 97 4.10 -4.93 10.77
N GLU A 98 2.76 -4.92 10.89
CA GLU A 98 2.09 -5.59 12.01
C GLU A 98 2.33 -7.10 12.00
N TYR A 99 2.27 -7.75 10.84
CA TYR A 99 2.57 -9.18 10.74
C TYR A 99 4.00 -9.51 11.19
N LEU A 100 4.98 -8.71 10.78
CA LEU A 100 6.40 -8.90 11.13
C LEU A 100 6.67 -8.57 12.60
N GLN A 101 6.00 -7.56 13.17
CA GLN A 101 6.11 -7.22 14.58
C GLN A 101 5.65 -8.37 15.48
N ASP A 102 4.60 -9.11 15.09
CA ASP A 102 4.18 -10.34 15.78
C ASP A 102 5.27 -11.44 15.74
N GLN A 103 6.22 -11.36 14.80
CA GLN A 103 7.40 -12.23 14.71
C GLN A 103 8.65 -11.62 15.36
N GLY A 104 8.56 -10.45 16.00
CA GLY A 104 9.69 -9.74 16.59
C GLY A 104 10.60 -9.05 15.56
N LEU A 105 10.10 -8.80 14.35
CA LEU A 105 10.82 -8.15 13.26
C LEU A 105 10.21 -6.77 12.95
N ASN A 106 11.01 -5.85 12.41
CA ASN A 106 10.54 -4.51 12.01
C ASN A 106 10.68 -4.36 10.49
N LEU A 107 9.58 -4.10 9.78
CA LEU A 107 9.59 -4.02 8.32
C LEU A 107 10.57 -2.95 7.81
N ALA A 108 10.74 -1.85 8.53
CA ALA A 108 11.60 -0.73 8.13
C ALA A 108 13.08 -1.10 8.02
N ASP A 109 13.52 -2.20 8.65
CA ASP A 109 14.89 -2.72 8.54
C ASP A 109 15.13 -3.46 7.21
N TYR A 110 14.05 -3.93 6.57
CA TYR A 110 14.08 -4.74 5.35
C TYR A 110 13.62 -3.98 4.10
N LEU A 111 13.27 -2.71 4.25
CA LEU A 111 12.95 -1.81 3.14
C LEU A 111 14.07 -0.81 2.93
N TYR A 112 14.44 -0.59 1.68
CA TYR A 112 15.63 0.20 1.34
C TYR A 112 15.31 1.32 0.37
N LYS A 113 16.06 2.41 0.50
CA LYS A 113 16.11 3.50 -0.46
C LYS A 113 17.55 3.70 -0.92
N ASP A 114 17.72 3.89 -2.21
CA ASP A 114 19.05 4.10 -2.79
C ASP A 114 19.62 5.44 -2.33
N ARG A 115 20.91 5.45 -1.98
CA ARG A 115 21.65 6.65 -1.60
C ARG A 115 21.55 7.76 -2.64
N THR A 116 21.58 7.40 -3.93
CA THR A 116 21.40 8.36 -5.03
C THR A 116 20.02 9.01 -5.00
N ALA A 117 18.97 8.26 -4.65
CA ALA A 117 17.63 8.81 -4.49
C ALA A 117 17.52 9.70 -3.24
N LEU A 118 18.19 9.34 -2.14
CA LEU A 118 18.29 10.20 -0.95
C LEU A 118 19.00 11.52 -1.24
N LEU A 119 20.12 11.49 -1.95
CA LEU A 119 20.85 12.69 -2.38
C LEU A 119 19.98 13.57 -3.28
N LYS A 120 19.23 12.97 -4.21
CA LYS A 120 18.28 13.71 -5.06
C LYS A 120 17.22 14.42 -4.23
N ASP A 121 16.67 13.77 -3.21
CA ASP A 121 15.68 14.38 -2.33
C ASP A 121 16.29 15.49 -1.45
N PHE A 122 17.52 15.30 -0.98
CA PHE A 122 18.26 16.31 -0.23
C PHE A 122 18.45 17.61 -1.02
N PHE A 123 18.79 17.51 -2.32
CA PHE A 123 18.94 18.69 -3.17
C PHE A 123 17.63 19.25 -3.74
N ASN A 124 16.50 18.59 -3.50
CA ASN A 124 15.22 19.05 -4.02
C ASN A 124 14.60 20.08 -3.05
N PRO A 125 14.44 21.35 -3.48
CA PRO A 125 13.98 22.44 -2.61
C PRO A 125 12.53 22.26 -2.12
N ALA A 126 11.76 21.33 -2.70
CA ALA A 126 10.42 21.00 -2.22
C ALA A 126 10.42 20.17 -0.92
N TYR A 127 11.57 19.60 -0.53
CA TYR A 127 11.72 18.84 0.71
C TYR A 127 12.45 19.66 1.76
N THR A 128 11.91 19.64 2.98
CA THR A 128 12.63 20.10 4.15
C THR A 128 13.32 18.91 4.81
N HIS A 129 14.55 19.12 5.26
CA HIS A 129 15.30 18.13 6.03
C HIS A 129 15.85 18.77 7.31
N PRO A 130 16.11 17.98 8.35
CA PRO A 130 16.75 18.50 9.55
C PRO A 130 18.11 19.14 9.24
N PRO A 131 18.51 20.19 10.00
CA PRO A 131 19.73 20.95 9.72
C PRO A 131 21.03 20.14 9.92
N HIS A 132 20.98 19.04 10.69
CA HIS A 132 22.13 18.16 10.89
C HIS A 132 22.34 17.16 9.75
N ILE A 133 21.41 17.07 8.80
CA ILE A 133 21.60 16.26 7.59
C ILE A 133 22.48 17.05 6.62
N THR A 134 23.62 16.46 6.26
CA THR A 134 24.58 17.02 5.31
C THR A 134 24.74 16.08 4.11
N GLU A 135 25.26 16.61 3.00
CA GLU A 135 25.64 15.79 1.86
C GLU A 135 26.65 14.71 2.26
N ASP A 136 27.70 15.07 3.01
CA ASP A 136 28.71 14.13 3.50
C ASP A 136 28.11 12.98 4.31
N LEU A 137 27.12 13.27 5.17
CA LEU A 137 26.42 12.24 5.94
C LEU A 137 25.71 11.25 5.00
N LEU A 138 25.01 11.74 3.98
CA LEU A 138 24.31 10.89 3.01
C LEU A 138 25.29 10.12 2.12
N GLN A 139 26.38 10.74 1.68
CA GLN A 139 27.42 10.09 0.91
C GLN A 139 28.13 8.97 1.70
N SER A 140 28.24 9.12 3.03
CA SER A 140 28.82 8.09 3.91
C SER A 140 27.93 6.85 4.12
N GLN A 141 26.65 6.92 3.77
CA GLN A 141 25.74 5.78 3.90
C GLN A 141 26.05 4.69 2.85
N PRO A 142 25.67 3.41 3.09
CA PRO A 142 25.73 2.38 2.06
C PRO A 142 24.85 2.72 0.83
N GLU A 143 25.02 1.98 -0.26
CA GLU A 143 24.22 2.17 -1.49
C GLU A 143 22.72 2.03 -1.22
N HIS A 144 22.32 1.01 -0.45
CA HIS A 144 20.95 0.79 -0.01
C HIS A 144 20.85 1.13 1.48
N VAL A 145 20.09 2.17 1.81
CA VAL A 145 19.89 2.64 3.19
C VAL A 145 18.52 2.17 3.67
N SER A 146 18.45 1.46 4.80
CA SER A 146 17.18 0.99 5.34
C SER A 146 16.28 2.15 5.76
N LEU A 147 14.96 1.97 5.69
CA LEU A 147 14.01 2.98 6.14
C LEU A 147 14.14 3.26 7.64
N ALA A 148 14.48 2.26 8.46
CA ALA A 148 14.76 2.44 9.88
C ALA A 148 15.97 3.37 10.09
N LYS A 149 17.05 3.19 9.31
CA LYS A 149 18.21 4.08 9.39
C LYS A 149 17.88 5.50 8.94
N ILE A 150 17.07 5.65 7.88
CA ILE A 150 16.59 6.96 7.43
C ILE A 150 15.71 7.62 8.51
N GLN A 151 14.87 6.86 9.20
CA GLN A 151 14.08 7.37 10.32
C GLN A 151 14.98 7.90 11.45
N GLU A 152 16.07 7.21 11.79
CA GLU A 152 17.02 7.62 12.84
C GLU A 152 17.60 9.02 12.57
N PHE A 153 18.08 9.29 11.35
CA PHE A 153 18.70 10.58 11.06
C PHE A 153 17.72 11.63 10.54
N TRP A 154 16.73 11.26 9.73
CA TRP A 154 15.81 12.23 9.09
C TRP A 154 14.53 12.48 9.89
N GLY A 155 14.17 11.58 10.82
CA GLY A 155 12.95 11.68 11.64
C GLY A 155 11.65 11.35 10.91
N ASN A 156 11.72 10.89 9.65
CA ASN A 156 10.55 10.51 8.88
C ASN A 156 9.98 9.17 9.36
N GLN A 157 8.66 9.08 9.45
CA GLN A 157 7.96 7.82 9.69
C GLN A 157 8.16 6.87 8.49
N PRO A 158 8.62 5.62 8.69
CA PRO A 158 8.92 4.68 7.60
C PRO A 158 7.78 4.50 6.59
N VAL A 159 6.53 4.42 7.06
CA VAL A 159 5.34 4.29 6.18
C VAL A 159 5.20 5.44 5.17
N ARG A 160 5.68 6.65 5.53
CA ARG A 160 5.66 7.82 4.63
C ARG A 160 6.72 7.75 3.55
N LEU A 161 7.75 6.93 3.74
CA LEU A 161 8.80 6.65 2.78
C LEU A 161 8.48 5.42 1.94
N ALA A 162 7.67 4.49 2.44
CA ALA A 162 7.34 3.23 1.81
C ALA A 162 6.31 3.36 0.67
N GLY A 163 6.70 4.02 -0.42
CA GLY A 163 5.95 3.96 -1.68
C GLY A 163 6.05 2.57 -2.33
N VAL A 164 5.15 2.28 -3.29
CA VAL A 164 5.12 0.96 -3.99
C VAL A 164 6.49 0.54 -4.51
N ARG A 165 7.27 1.46 -5.10
CA ARG A 165 8.61 1.15 -5.63
C ARG A 165 9.60 0.68 -4.56
N ILE A 166 9.51 1.20 -3.33
CA ILE A 166 10.37 0.79 -2.22
C ILE A 166 9.93 -0.59 -1.70
N LEU A 167 8.61 -0.76 -1.47
CA LEU A 167 8.03 -2.03 -1.02
C LEU A 167 8.30 -3.20 -1.97
N THR A 168 8.46 -2.92 -3.25
CA THR A 168 8.60 -3.92 -4.32
C THR A 168 9.98 -3.94 -4.96
N SER A 169 10.94 -3.18 -4.41
CA SER A 169 12.31 -3.09 -4.90
C SER A 169 13.02 -4.44 -4.86
N LEU A 170 13.91 -4.70 -5.82
CA LEU A 170 14.76 -5.92 -5.82
C LEU A 170 15.78 -5.94 -4.67
N ALA A 171 16.03 -4.78 -4.04
CA ALA A 171 16.80 -4.72 -2.80
C ALA A 171 16.07 -5.47 -1.67
N ALA A 172 14.77 -5.19 -1.49
CA ALA A 172 13.92 -5.81 -0.46
C ALA A 172 13.30 -7.16 -0.88
N ASN A 173 13.18 -7.42 -2.18
CA ASN A 173 12.39 -8.53 -2.72
C ASN A 173 13.15 -9.44 -3.66
N GLU A 174 12.67 -10.67 -3.77
CA GLU A 174 12.97 -11.58 -4.88
C GLU A 174 11.80 -11.66 -5.86
N VAL A 175 12.09 -12.06 -7.11
CA VAL A 175 11.09 -12.31 -8.14
C VAL A 175 10.49 -13.71 -7.93
N VAL A 176 9.16 -13.81 -8.02
CA VAL A 176 8.45 -15.11 -8.03
C VAL A 176 8.09 -15.44 -9.48
N PRO A 177 8.77 -16.38 -10.16
CA PRO A 177 8.68 -16.50 -11.62
C PRO A 177 7.39 -17.15 -12.14
N THR A 178 6.69 -17.92 -11.29
CA THR A 178 5.50 -18.68 -11.70
C THR A 178 4.46 -18.71 -10.60
N VAL A 179 3.19 -18.78 -11.01
CA VAL A 179 2.05 -18.73 -10.08
C VAL A 179 2.03 -19.90 -9.08
N ASN A 180 2.53 -21.08 -9.45
CA ASN A 180 2.64 -22.22 -8.53
C ASN A 180 3.68 -22.05 -7.39
N LYS A 181 4.48 -20.99 -7.43
CA LYS A 181 5.40 -20.62 -6.34
C LYS A 181 4.83 -19.54 -5.44
N ILE A 182 3.68 -18.95 -5.81
CA ILE A 182 3.01 -17.93 -4.99
C ILE A 182 2.51 -18.55 -3.69
N ARG A 183 2.67 -17.80 -2.60
CA ARG A 183 2.16 -18.13 -1.26
C ARG A 183 1.62 -16.87 -0.57
N PRO A 184 0.87 -17.00 0.54
CA PRO A 184 0.49 -15.85 1.36
C PRO A 184 1.70 -14.99 1.73
N GLY A 185 1.55 -13.67 1.64
CA GLY A 185 2.64 -12.71 1.82
C GLY A 185 3.30 -12.23 0.53
N ASP A 186 3.08 -12.94 -0.60
CA ASP A 186 3.60 -12.49 -1.89
C ASP A 186 2.80 -11.29 -2.43
N GLN A 187 3.52 -10.44 -3.15
CA GLN A 187 3.04 -9.20 -3.72
C GLN A 187 2.89 -9.34 -5.24
N ILE A 188 1.89 -8.70 -5.82
CA ILE A 188 1.78 -8.54 -7.27
C ILE A 188 1.74 -7.04 -7.58
N VAL A 189 2.65 -6.60 -8.44
CA VAL A 189 2.89 -5.21 -8.80
C VAL A 189 2.45 -4.97 -10.23
N MET A 190 1.74 -3.89 -10.48
CA MET A 190 1.18 -3.62 -11.80
C MET A 190 1.17 -2.13 -12.07
N ASP A 191 1.29 -1.73 -13.34
CA ASP A 191 1.08 -0.34 -13.70
C ASP A 191 -0.41 -0.04 -13.86
N GLY A 192 -0.84 1.12 -13.38
CA GLY A 192 -2.21 1.58 -13.51
C GLY A 192 -2.62 1.84 -14.97
N ARG A 193 -3.92 1.80 -15.25
CA ARG A 193 -4.46 1.83 -16.63
C ARG A 193 -4.03 2.98 -17.53
N ASN A 194 -3.78 4.15 -16.95
CA ASN A 194 -3.60 5.39 -17.71
C ASN A 194 -2.32 6.16 -17.35
N VAL A 195 -1.44 5.59 -16.52
CA VAL A 195 -0.27 6.30 -16.00
C VAL A 195 0.71 5.28 -15.41
N ASN A 196 2.03 5.52 -15.56
CA ASN A 196 3.15 4.80 -14.89
C ASN A 196 3.12 4.90 -13.34
N ILE A 197 1.93 4.88 -12.76
CA ILE A 197 1.66 4.88 -11.35
C ILE A 197 1.52 3.41 -10.97
N PRO A 198 2.50 2.88 -10.24
CA PRO A 198 2.45 1.49 -9.82
C PRO A 198 1.33 1.31 -8.79
N HIS A 199 0.55 0.25 -8.98
CA HIS A 199 -0.42 -0.29 -8.05
C HIS A 199 0.09 -1.62 -7.50
N HIS A 200 -0.44 -1.99 -6.33
CA HIS A 200 0.13 -3.06 -5.53
C HIS A 200 -0.97 -3.82 -4.80
N ILE A 201 -0.94 -5.15 -4.91
CA ILE A 201 -1.84 -6.07 -4.22
C ILE A 201 -1.05 -7.13 -3.43
N LEU A 202 -1.66 -7.64 -2.36
CA LEU A 202 -1.09 -8.68 -1.49
C LEU A 202 -1.90 -9.98 -1.61
N VAL A 203 -1.21 -11.08 -1.88
CA VAL A 203 -1.79 -12.43 -1.77
C VAL A 203 -1.91 -12.81 -0.30
N VAL A 204 -3.12 -13.10 0.14
CA VAL A 204 -3.42 -13.45 1.54
C VAL A 204 -3.75 -14.92 1.73
N GLU A 205 -4.20 -15.62 0.69
CA GLU A 205 -4.53 -17.04 0.75
C GLU A 205 -4.30 -17.72 -0.60
N VAL A 206 -3.88 -18.99 -0.56
CA VAL A 206 -3.72 -19.86 -1.73
C VAL A 206 -4.42 -21.18 -1.44
N THR A 207 -5.51 -21.46 -2.17
CA THR A 207 -6.35 -22.64 -1.94
C THR A 207 -6.67 -23.31 -3.28
N GLY A 208 -5.99 -24.44 -3.55
CA GLY A 208 -6.15 -25.18 -4.80
C GLY A 208 -5.73 -24.35 -6.01
N ASP A 209 -6.69 -24.04 -6.88
CA ASP A 209 -6.54 -23.21 -8.07
C ASP A 209 -6.88 -21.74 -7.81
N LYS A 210 -7.03 -21.30 -6.56
CA LYS A 210 -7.42 -19.93 -6.22
C LYS A 210 -6.35 -19.20 -5.44
N LEU A 211 -6.09 -17.95 -5.83
CA LEU A 211 -5.35 -16.97 -5.06
C LEU A 211 -6.32 -15.90 -4.59
N MET A 212 -6.47 -15.76 -3.27
CA MET A 212 -7.17 -14.62 -2.71
C MET A 212 -6.17 -13.49 -2.45
N TYR A 213 -6.51 -12.29 -2.91
CA TYR A 213 -5.69 -11.11 -2.71
C TYR A 213 -6.49 -9.97 -2.08
N VAL A 214 -5.79 -9.01 -1.50
CA VAL A 214 -6.34 -7.77 -0.95
C VAL A 214 -5.52 -6.58 -1.40
N HIS A 215 -6.17 -5.43 -1.61
CA HIS A 215 -5.50 -4.17 -1.93
C HIS A 215 -6.37 -2.97 -1.56
N SER A 216 -5.78 -1.77 -1.55
CA SER A 216 -6.53 -0.51 -1.57
C SER A 216 -6.37 0.16 -2.92
N GLY A 217 -7.44 0.34 -3.71
CA GLY A 217 -7.38 0.88 -5.07
C GLY A 217 -8.45 1.91 -5.41
N ARG A 218 -8.21 2.71 -6.46
CA ARG A 218 -9.26 3.54 -7.07
C ARG A 218 -10.23 2.66 -7.84
N LEU A 219 -11.50 3.07 -7.87
CA LEU A 219 -12.53 2.51 -8.74
C LEU A 219 -12.64 3.42 -9.96
N ASP A 220 -11.75 3.25 -10.92
CA ASP A 220 -11.80 3.99 -12.19
C ASP A 220 -12.98 3.55 -13.09
N VAL A 221 -13.78 2.55 -12.69
CA VAL A 221 -14.81 1.90 -13.54
C VAL A 221 -16.15 1.60 -12.85
N ARG A 222 -16.42 2.08 -11.63
CA ARG A 222 -17.73 1.86 -10.98
C ARG A 222 -18.66 3.06 -11.14
N ALA A 223 -19.94 2.86 -10.77
CA ALA A 223 -21.00 3.84 -10.95
C ALA A 223 -20.62 5.22 -10.38
N GLU A 224 -21.16 6.28 -10.99
CA GLU A 224 -20.95 7.66 -10.55
C GLU A 224 -21.25 7.79 -9.05
N GLY A 225 -20.25 8.22 -8.27
CA GLY A 225 -20.37 8.37 -6.82
C GLY A 225 -19.77 7.24 -5.97
N GLU A 226 -19.25 6.16 -6.56
CA GLU A 226 -18.49 5.16 -5.80
C GLU A 226 -17.07 5.63 -5.47
N VAL A 227 -16.69 5.53 -4.20
CA VAL A 227 -15.32 5.78 -3.74
C VAL A 227 -14.56 4.46 -3.75
N GLY A 228 -13.31 4.41 -4.21
CA GLY A 228 -12.46 3.22 -4.10
C GLY A 228 -12.08 2.88 -2.67
N GLY A 229 -11.26 1.86 -2.44
CA GLY A 229 -10.84 1.47 -1.09
C GLY A 229 -10.25 0.09 -1.00
N VAL A 230 -10.20 -0.40 0.23
CA VAL A 230 -9.76 -1.76 0.55
C VAL A 230 -10.78 -2.78 0.02
N GLU A 231 -10.32 -3.74 -0.77
CA GLU A 231 -11.17 -4.81 -1.30
C GLU A 231 -10.39 -6.11 -1.50
N TYR A 232 -11.12 -7.22 -1.40
CA TYR A 232 -10.63 -8.54 -1.75
C TYR A 232 -10.96 -8.90 -3.19
N GLY A 233 -10.09 -9.68 -3.81
CA GLY A 233 -10.35 -10.30 -5.10
C GLY A 233 -9.83 -11.73 -5.16
N VAL A 234 -10.15 -12.39 -6.26
CA VAL A 234 -9.75 -13.78 -6.52
C VAL A 234 -9.15 -13.88 -7.92
N ILE A 235 -8.04 -14.59 -8.00
CA ILE A 235 -7.40 -15.01 -9.25
C ILE A 235 -7.54 -16.53 -9.34
N THR A 236 -8.07 -17.02 -10.45
CA THR A 236 -8.17 -18.44 -10.75
C THR A 236 -6.98 -18.87 -11.60
N ILE A 237 -6.20 -19.82 -11.09
CA ILE A 237 -5.01 -20.39 -11.72
C ILE A 237 -5.45 -21.35 -12.83
N THR A 238 -5.32 -20.91 -14.08
CA THR A 238 -5.62 -21.71 -15.27
C THR A 238 -4.38 -22.45 -15.80
N ASN A 239 -3.19 -21.91 -15.54
CA ASN A 239 -1.92 -22.55 -15.89
C ASN A 239 -0.84 -22.32 -14.81
N PRO A 240 -0.54 -23.31 -13.95
CA PRO A 240 0.37 -23.17 -12.82
C PRO A 240 1.83 -22.87 -13.20
N ASN A 241 2.21 -23.15 -14.46
CA ASN A 241 3.57 -22.96 -14.95
C ASN A 241 3.76 -21.63 -15.71
N LYS A 242 2.75 -20.77 -15.69
CA LYS A 242 2.80 -19.44 -16.29
C LYS A 242 2.83 -18.34 -15.22
N PRO A 243 3.32 -17.14 -15.56
CA PRO A 243 3.22 -15.97 -14.69
C PRO A 243 1.76 -15.55 -14.43
N ILE A 244 1.56 -14.60 -13.51
CA ILE A 244 0.23 -14.21 -13.03
C ILE A 244 -0.66 -13.51 -14.08
N ASN A 245 -0.05 -12.85 -15.06
CA ASN A 245 -0.73 -12.19 -16.18
C ASN A 245 -1.44 -13.16 -17.14
N HIS A 246 -1.16 -14.47 -17.05
CA HIS A 246 -1.82 -15.52 -17.83
C HIS A 246 -2.96 -16.23 -17.10
N GLN A 247 -3.30 -15.81 -15.88
CA GLN A 247 -4.34 -16.41 -15.07
C GLN A 247 -5.67 -15.67 -15.26
N ASP A 248 -6.78 -16.25 -14.79
CA ASP A 248 -8.10 -15.62 -14.89
C ASP A 248 -8.36 -14.72 -13.68
N TRP A 249 -8.61 -13.43 -13.93
CA TRP A 249 -8.89 -12.45 -12.87
C TRP A 249 -10.38 -12.11 -12.88
N HIS A 250 -11.09 -12.44 -11.81
CA HIS A 250 -12.53 -12.16 -11.73
C HIS A 250 -12.86 -10.65 -11.84
N ASN A 251 -11.88 -9.78 -11.53
CA ASN A 251 -11.98 -8.33 -11.63
C ASN A 251 -10.96 -7.72 -12.62
N GLN A 252 -10.77 -8.32 -13.80
CA GLN A 252 -9.91 -7.77 -14.88
C GLN A 252 -10.25 -6.32 -15.29
N GLN A 253 -11.46 -5.85 -14.94
CA GLN A 253 -11.86 -4.47 -15.15
C GLN A 253 -11.27 -3.50 -14.14
N LEU A 254 -10.43 -3.90 -13.20
CA LEU A 254 -9.41 -3.08 -12.56
C LEU A 254 -8.13 -3.38 -13.37
N PHE A 255 -7.12 -2.54 -13.54
CA PHE A 255 -5.85 -2.97 -14.18
C PHE A 255 -5.84 -3.07 -15.72
N ASN A 256 -4.62 -2.94 -16.28
CA ASN A 256 -4.32 -3.01 -17.70
C ASN A 256 -3.46 -4.24 -17.95
N GLU A 257 -4.03 -5.25 -18.60
CA GLU A 257 -3.33 -6.50 -18.90
C GLU A 257 -2.06 -6.30 -19.75
N HIS A 258 -1.98 -5.21 -20.51
CA HIS A 258 -0.85 -4.91 -21.39
C HIS A 258 0.39 -4.38 -20.66
N VAL A 259 0.34 -4.20 -19.34
CA VAL A 259 1.44 -3.60 -18.57
C VAL A 259 1.92 -4.50 -17.42
N MET A 260 1.49 -5.77 -17.41
CA MET A 260 2.05 -6.77 -16.49
C MET A 260 3.23 -7.48 -17.14
N ASP A 261 4.44 -7.09 -16.72
CA ASP A 261 5.68 -7.81 -17.03
C ASP A 261 5.68 -9.19 -16.33
N ASP A 262 6.44 -10.15 -16.86
CA ASP A 262 6.60 -11.48 -16.26
C ASP A 262 7.20 -11.38 -14.84
N ASP A 263 7.93 -10.29 -14.60
CA ASP A 263 8.50 -9.92 -13.30
C ASP A 263 7.54 -9.06 -12.46
N CYS A 264 6.21 -9.23 -12.51
CA CYS A 264 5.31 -8.47 -11.62
C CYS A 264 5.15 -9.09 -10.22
N GLN A 265 5.52 -10.35 -10.01
CA GLN A 265 5.35 -11.04 -8.74
C GLN A 265 6.60 -10.87 -7.86
N ARG A 266 6.41 -10.53 -6.59
CA ARG A 266 7.49 -10.19 -5.65
C ARG A 266 7.27 -10.87 -4.31
N ARG A 267 8.37 -11.26 -3.66
CA ARG A 267 8.36 -11.75 -2.28
C ARG A 267 9.38 -10.98 -1.46
N LEU A 268 8.97 -10.47 -0.31
CA LEU A 268 9.90 -9.85 0.63
C LEU A 268 10.90 -10.91 1.10
N LYS A 269 12.20 -10.60 1.02
CA LYS A 269 13.27 -11.54 1.38
C LYS A 269 13.19 -11.99 2.84
N VAL A 270 12.73 -11.11 3.74
CA VAL A 270 12.52 -11.43 5.16
C VAL A 270 11.55 -12.59 5.38
N PHE A 271 10.59 -12.81 4.49
CA PHE A 271 9.68 -13.96 4.59
C PHE A 271 10.33 -15.30 4.28
N ASN A 272 11.56 -15.32 3.76
CA ASN A 272 12.35 -16.55 3.63
C ASN A 272 13.09 -16.91 4.94
N GLU A 273 13.09 -16.01 5.92
CA GLU A 273 13.69 -16.22 7.25
C GLU A 273 12.67 -16.79 8.25
N LEU A 274 11.37 -16.88 7.88
CA LEU A 274 10.21 -17.32 8.69
C LEU A 274 9.62 -18.69 8.28
#